data_AF-A0A2I0B1K1-F1
#
_entry.id   AF-A0A2I0B1K1-F1
#
_cell.length_a   1.000
_cell.length_b   1.000
_cell.length_c   1.000
_cell.angle_alpha   90.00
_cell.angle_beta   90.00
_cell.angle_gamma   90.00
#
_symmetry.space_group_name_H-M   'P 1'
#
loop_
_entity.id
_entity.type
_entity.pdbx_description
1 polymer ?
#
loop_
_entity_poly.entity_id
_entity_poly.type
_entity_poly.pdbx_seq_one_letter_code
_entity_poly.pdbx_strand_id
1 'polypeptide(L)' 'MHAAGYELGNLNATLIPQSLSLAHIRKPLERIYCEVLGADLTVVNLKAKAHEKADSLGEIQTTAAHTVLLLMGK' A
#
# COMPACT_ATOMS: atom_id res chain seq x y z
N MET A 1 11.18 11.47 6.14
CA MET A 1 12.27 10.61 5.63
C MET A 1 13.34 11.41 4.92
N HIS A 2 13.04 12.20 3.89
CA HIS A 2 14.07 12.97 3.18
C HIS A 2 14.81 13.99 4.07
N ALA A 3 14.10 14.70 4.94
CA ALA A 3 14.72 15.63 5.90
C ALA A 3 15.66 14.95 6.93
N ALA A 4 15.52 13.64 7.12
CA ALA A 4 16.37 12.84 8.00
C ALA A 4 17.47 12.08 7.21
N GLY A 5 17.64 12.36 5.92
CA GLY A 5 18.67 11.74 5.07
C GLY A 5 18.33 10.33 4.60
N TYR A 6 17.05 9.95 4.56
CA TYR A 6 16.62 8.63 4.06
C TYR A 6 15.89 8.75 2.73
N GLU A 7 16.16 7.82 1.83
CA GLU A 7 15.47 7.63 0.55
C GLU A 7 14.64 6.34 0.55
N LEU A 8 13.60 6.30 -0.28
CA LEU A 8 12.73 5.12 -0.38
C LEU A 8 13.39 4.04 -1.24
N GLY A 9 13.72 2.90 -0.64
CA GLY A 9 14.25 1.74 -1.37
C GLY A 9 13.13 0.86 -1.93
N ASN A 10 12.13 0.53 -1.11
CA ASN A 10 10.98 -0.27 -1.53
C ASN A 10 9.77 0.01 -0.64
N LEU A 11 8.58 0.00 -1.21
CA LEU A 11 7.30 0.07 -0.50
C LEU A 11 6.42 -1.07 -0.99
N ASN A 12 5.98 -1.93 -0.07
CA ASN A 12 4.98 -2.95 -0.34
C ASN A 12 3.80 -2.78 0.62
N ALA A 13 2.64 -2.39 0.09
CA ALA A 13 1.41 -2.27 0.87
C ALA A 13 0.40 -3.34 0.45
N THR A 14 -0.23 -3.96 1.44
CA THR A 14 -1.32 -4.91 1.26
C THR A 14 -2.59 -4.30 1.83
N LEU A 15 -3.53 -4.00 0.92
CA LEU A 15 -4.86 -3.53 1.24
C LEU A 15 -5.78 -4.74 1.45
N ILE A 16 -6.62 -4.66 2.47
CA ILE A 16 -7.61 -5.69 2.82
C ILE A 16 -9.01 -5.05 2.69
N PRO A 17 -9.53 -4.92 1.45
CA PRO A 17 -10.87 -4.39 1.21
C PRO A 17 -11.93 -5.48 1.42
N GLN A 18 -13.13 -5.10 1.87
CA GLN A 18 -14.25 -6.02 2.05
C GLN A 18 -14.90 -6.42 0.72
N SER A 19 -15.11 -5.47 -0.19
CA SER A 19 -15.89 -5.68 -1.43
C SER A 19 -15.29 -5.00 -2.67
N LEU A 20 -14.18 -4.27 -2.55
CA LEU A 20 -13.61 -3.50 -3.66
C LEU A 20 -12.51 -4.29 -4.38
N SER A 21 -12.64 -4.42 -5.70
CA SER A 21 -11.56 -4.91 -6.55
C SER A 21 -10.55 -3.80 -6.84
N LEU A 22 -9.30 -4.02 -6.43
CA LEU A 22 -8.20 -3.09 -6.66
C LEU A 22 -7.60 -3.18 -8.08
N ALA A 23 -8.01 -4.15 -8.91
CA ALA A 23 -7.38 -4.40 -10.21
C ALA A 23 -7.36 -3.17 -11.14
N HIS A 24 -8.47 -2.44 -11.21
CA HIS A 24 -8.61 -1.28 -12.11
C HIS A 24 -8.00 0.00 -11.54
N ILE A 25 -7.99 0.14 -10.21
CA ILE A 25 -7.52 1.34 -9.53
C ILE A 25 -6.06 1.26 -9.08
N ARG A 26 -5.45 0.06 -9.11
CA ARG A 26 -4.07 -0.17 -8.65
C ARG A 26 -3.05 0.75 -9.32
N LYS A 27 -3.02 0.79 -10.65
CA LYS A 27 -2.03 1.59 -11.40
C LYS A 27 -2.16 3.10 -11.14
N PRO A 28 -3.38 3.70 -11.18
CA PRO A 28 -3.57 5.08 -10.76
C PRO A 28 -3.10 5.34 -9.33
N LEU A 29 -3.38 4.42 -8.40
CA LEU A 29 -3.00 4.56 -7.00
C LEU A 29 -1.47 4.51 -6.83
N GLU A 30 -0.80 3.53 -7.42
CA GLU A 30 0.67 3.40 -7.40
C GLU A 30 1.34 4.70 -7.87
N ARG A 31 0.81 5.33 -8.92
CA ARG A 31 1.32 6.60 -9.43
C ARG A 31 1.12 7.77 -8.45
N ILE A 32 -0.04 7.87 -7.80
CA ILE A 32 -0.28 8.88 -6.75
C ILE A 32 0.72 8.70 -5.59
N TYR A 33 0.97 7.46 -5.17
CA TYR A 33 1.97 7.18 -4.13
C TYR A 33 3.38 7.56 -4.58
N CYS A 34 3.75 7.30 -5.82
CA CYS A 34 5.04 7.71 -6.38
C CYS A 34 5.21 9.23 -6.40
N GLU A 35 4.18 9.97 -6.83
CA GLU A 35 4.17 11.44 -6.85
C GLU A 35 4.29 12.03 -5.42
N VAL A 36 3.57 11.47 -4.45
CA VAL A 36 3.59 11.95 -3.05
C VAL A 36 4.90 11.60 -2.33
N LEU A 37 5.45 10.40 -2.59
CA LEU A 37 6.66 9.92 -1.92
C LEU A 37 7.94 10.35 -2.66
N GLY A 38 7.83 10.91 -3.87
CA GLY A 38 8.97 11.26 -4.72
C GLY A 38 9.78 10.04 -5.14
N ALA A 39 9.11 8.92 -5.40
CA ALA A 39 9.72 7.63 -5.70
C ALA A 39 9.34 7.12 -7.09
N ASP A 40 10.12 6.16 -7.60
CA ASP A 40 9.85 5.54 -8.88
C ASP A 40 8.75 4.45 -8.79
N LEU A 41 8.00 4.24 -9.88
CA LEU A 41 6.96 3.21 -9.97
C LEU A 41 7.49 1.79 -9.74
N THR A 42 8.77 1.53 -10.02
CA THR A 42 9.41 0.22 -9.80
C THR A 42 9.56 -0.14 -8.33
N VAL A 43 9.59 0.85 -7.43
CA VAL A 43 9.80 0.62 -5.99
C VAL A 43 8.51 0.59 -5.18
N VAL A 44 7.36 0.90 -5.78
CA VAL A 44 6.04 0.91 -5.13
C VAL A 44 5.22 -0.28 -5.61
N ASN A 45 4.83 -1.16 -4.68
CA ASN A 45 3.97 -2.30 -4.96
C ASN A 45 2.71 -2.28 -4.09
N LEU A 46 1.55 -2.26 -4.73
CA LEU A 46 0.26 -2.39 -4.06
C LEU A 46 -0.37 -3.75 -4.33
N LYS A 47 -0.70 -4.46 -3.25
CA LYS A 47 -1.38 -5.76 -3.28
C LYS A 47 -2.73 -5.65 -2.60
N ALA A 48 -3.66 -6.47 -3.05
CA ALA A 48 -4.98 -6.59 -2.50
C ALA A 48 -5.21 -8.03 -2.07
N LYS A 49 -5.63 -8.24 -0.82
CA LYS A 49 -6.12 -9.54 -0.39
C LYS A 49 -7.51 -9.34 0.19
N ALA A 50 -8.52 -9.81 -0.53
CA ALA A 50 -9.88 -9.86 0.01
C ALA A 50 -9.90 -10.82 1.20
N HIS A 51 -10.61 -10.46 2.27
CA HIS A 51 -10.79 -11.35 3.40
C HIS A 51 -11.75 -12.47 2.97
N GLU A 52 -11.23 -13.68 2.79
CA GLU A 52 -12.09 -14.86 2.70
C GLU A 52 -12.78 -15.01 4.05
N LYS A 53 -14.11 -15.05 4.07
CA LYS A 53 -14.94 -15.11 5.28
C LYS A 53 -14.38 -16.12 6.30
N ALA A 54 -13.62 -15.64 7.28
CA ALA A 54 -13.24 -16.41 8.46
C ALA A 54 -13.76 -15.60 9.64
N ASP A 55 -14.84 -16.13 10.20
CA ASP A 55 -15.76 -15.47 11.13
C ASP A 55 -15.07 -14.92 12.38
N SER A 56 -15.46 -13.70 12.77
CA SER A 56 -15.53 -13.12 14.14
C SER A 56 -15.28 -11.60 14.23
N LEU A 57 -15.00 -10.91 13.13
CA LEU A 57 -15.04 -9.44 13.08
C LEU A 57 -16.43 -8.98 12.64
N GLY A 58 -17.35 -8.95 13.60
CA GLY A 58 -18.72 -8.46 13.38
C GLY A 58 -18.74 -7.02 12.88
N GLU A 59 -19.65 -6.73 11.94
CA GLU A 59 -20.18 -5.39 11.68
C GLU A 59 -19.14 -4.26 11.51
N ILE A 60 -18.04 -4.45 10.78
CA ILE A 60 -17.14 -3.33 10.51
C ILE A 60 -16.95 -3.07 9.01
N GLN A 61 -17.43 -1.90 8.59
CA GLN A 61 -17.15 -1.21 7.31
C GLN A 61 -15.66 -0.82 7.17
N THR A 62 -14.73 -1.50 7.84
CA THR A 62 -13.31 -1.13 7.87
C THR A 62 -12.55 -1.71 6.71
N THR A 63 -11.72 -0.86 6.10
CA THR A 63 -10.62 -1.29 5.24
C THR A 63 -9.34 -1.29 6.07
N ALA A 64 -8.60 -2.39 6.07
CA ALA A 64 -7.29 -2.47 6.70
C ALA A 64 -6.17 -2.36 5.66
N ALA A 65 -5.02 -1.81 6.05
CA ALA A 65 -3.85 -1.71 5.21
C ALA A 65 -2.61 -2.07 6.02
N HIS A 66 -1.79 -2.97 5.50
CA HIS A 66 -0.48 -3.30 6.05
C HIS A 66 0.59 -2.81 5.09
N THR A 67 1.47 -1.91 5.54
CA THR A 67 2.53 -1.34 4.70
C THR A 67 3.89 -1.62 5.31
N VAL A 68 4.79 -2.13 4.48
CA VAL A 68 6.20 -2.30 4.81
C VAL A 68 7.00 -1.38 3.91
N LEU A 69 7.89 -0.59 4.51
CA LEU A 69 8.80 0.30 3.79
C LEU A 69 10.25 -0.05 4.14
N LEU A 70 11.11 -0.08 3.13
CA LEU A 70 12.55 -0.09 3.26
C LEU A 70 13.07 1.32 2.99
N LEU A 71 13.74 1.89 3.98
CA LEU A 71 14.44 3.16 3.86
C LEU A 71 15.94 2.90 3.73
N MET A 72 16.55 3.52 2.73
CA MET A 72 17.99 3.50 2.52
C MET A 72 18.55 4.80 3.09
N GLY A 73 19.56 4.70 3.95
CA GLY A 73 20.33 5.87 4.36
C GLY A 73 21.13 6.40 3.17
N LYS A 74 21.18 7.72 3.04
CA LYS A 74 21.99 8.40 2.04
C LYS A 74 23.46 8.44 2.43
#